data_AF-A0A0F2RFK6-F1
#
_entry.id   AF-A0A0F2RFK6-F1
#
_cell.length_a   1.000
_cell.length_b   1.000
_cell.length_c   1.000
_cell.angle_alpha   90.00
_cell.angle_beta   90.00
_cell.angle_gamma   90.00
#
_symmetry.space_group_name_H-M   'P 1'
#
loop_
_entity.id
_entity.type
_entity.pdbx_description
1 polymer ?
#
loop_
_entity_poly.entity_id
_entity_poly.type
_entity_poly.pdbx_seq_one_letter_code
_entity_poly.pdbx_strand_id
1 'polypeptide(L)'
;MTVAFSGLVLAACGMGEMAGGPSDIATPGSRQLNWFAFLDGADIRRACGPGSGDQARMVFNGRYLDQVRAYELRQQGGAPVLETHVFSPLQVNRPFDVETLGEVMRGRPTTERLGRAGVDTLWAALAESGAFAPPPKGLWLDSEDFYWVVSGCRAGAGFFHAWVHPSPGFAGLTFPEVIRRYEQSDIAWPSVDMPRDLWRQSDIREGERPHFRLEVGRDGIRR
;
A
#
# COMPACT_ATOMS: atom_id res chain seq x y z
N MET A 1 39.87 68.72 2.96
CA MET A 1 39.15 67.96 1.92
C MET A 1 39.14 66.50 2.35
N THR A 2 38.04 65.76 2.54
CA THR A 2 36.59 65.99 2.44
C THR A 2 35.95 64.82 3.22
N VAL A 3 34.80 65.05 3.86
CA VAL A 3 33.98 64.07 4.60
C VAL A 3 33.22 63.16 3.61
N ALA A 4 32.74 62.01 4.12
CA ALA A 4 31.62 61.17 3.64
C ALA A 4 32.03 59.95 2.77
N PHE A 5 31.30 58.83 2.73
CA PHE A 5 29.90 58.53 3.03
C PHE A 5 29.75 57.09 3.58
N SER A 6 28.77 56.90 4.47
CA SER A 6 28.16 55.61 4.80
C SER A 6 27.54 54.95 3.56
N GLY A 7 27.65 53.62 3.48
CA GLY A 7 26.97 52.80 2.48
C GLY A 7 26.79 51.36 2.98
N LEU A 8 25.72 51.14 3.74
CA LEU A 8 25.20 49.84 4.12
C LEU A 8 24.68 49.14 2.85
N VAL A 9 25.33 48.06 2.41
CA VAL A 9 24.81 47.20 1.34
C VAL A 9 24.23 45.94 1.98
N LEU A 10 22.90 45.92 2.10
CA LEU A 10 22.10 44.73 2.33
C LEU A 10 22.10 43.87 1.06
N ALA A 11 22.97 42.86 1.02
CA ALA A 11 22.87 41.78 0.04
C ALA A 11 22.05 40.64 0.65
N ALA A 12 20.74 40.67 0.41
CA ALA A 12 19.89 39.50 0.52
C ALA A 12 20.01 38.68 -0.79
N CYS A 13 20.52 37.46 -0.71
CA CYS A 13 20.27 36.40 -1.68
C CYS A 13 20.42 35.05 -0.96
N GLY A 14 19.36 34.25 -1.08
CA GLY A 14 19.12 33.06 -0.27
C GLY A 14 20.17 31.98 -0.44
N MET A 15 20.48 31.34 0.68
CA MET A 15 20.78 29.91 0.69
C MET A 15 19.65 29.24 1.46
N GLY A 16 18.93 28.36 0.75
CA GLY A 16 17.84 27.58 1.29
C GLY A 16 18.35 26.70 2.41
N GLU A 17 17.89 26.98 3.62
CA GLU A 17 17.81 25.96 4.65
C GLU A 17 16.61 25.08 4.30
N MET A 18 16.91 23.86 3.85
CA MET A 18 15.99 22.74 3.84
C MET A 18 15.63 22.42 5.30
N ALA A 19 14.78 23.26 5.89
CA ALA A 19 14.13 22.99 7.17
C ALA A 19 13.01 21.99 6.91
N GLY A 20 13.37 20.72 6.72
CA GLY A 20 12.47 19.60 6.93
C GLY A 20 12.11 19.53 8.42
N GLY A 21 11.19 20.40 8.84
CA GLY A 21 10.55 20.31 10.15
C GLY A 21 9.48 19.20 10.16
N PRO A 22 9.00 18.77 11.33
CA PRO A 22 8.06 17.65 11.48
C PRO A 22 6.61 17.96 11.02
N SER A 23 6.41 18.65 9.90
CA SER A 23 5.08 19.16 9.51
C SER A 23 4.68 19.00 8.04
N ASP A 24 5.50 18.34 7.21
CA ASP A 24 5.09 18.04 5.82
C ASP A 24 4.23 16.77 5.69
N ILE A 25 3.91 16.14 6.82
CA ILE A 25 3.26 14.83 6.89
C ILE A 25 1.71 14.94 6.96
N ALA A 26 1.20 16.16 7.14
CA ALA A 26 -0.23 16.42 7.34
C ALA A 26 -0.99 17.01 6.14
N THR A 27 -0.42 17.08 4.93
CA THR A 27 -1.14 17.57 3.73
C THR A 27 -1.84 16.42 2.99
N PRO A 28 -3.07 16.58 2.46
CA PRO A 28 -3.79 15.52 1.73
C PRO A 28 -2.97 14.87 0.59
N GLY A 29 -2.09 15.66 -0.05
CA GLY A 29 -1.14 15.19 -1.04
C GLY A 29 -0.15 14.17 -0.47
N SER A 30 0.61 14.51 0.59
CA SER A 30 1.68 13.64 1.13
C SER A 30 1.17 12.31 1.68
N ARG A 31 -0.07 12.28 2.19
CA ARG A 31 -0.75 11.07 2.68
C ARG A 31 -1.01 10.06 1.56
N GLN A 32 -1.47 10.52 0.40
CA GLN A 32 -1.64 9.67 -0.79
C GLN A 32 -0.29 9.19 -1.32
N LEU A 33 0.75 10.03 -1.31
CA LEU A 33 2.09 9.62 -1.74
C LEU A 33 2.62 8.44 -0.92
N ASN A 34 2.35 8.42 0.40
CA ASN A 34 2.76 7.34 1.31
C ASN A 34 1.92 6.07 1.14
N TRP A 35 0.60 6.20 0.94
CA TRP A 35 -0.25 5.06 0.59
C TRP A 35 0.17 4.40 -0.73
N PHE A 36 0.45 5.20 -1.76
CA PHE A 36 0.90 4.67 -3.04
C PHE A 36 2.28 4.03 -2.94
N ALA A 37 3.19 4.58 -2.13
CA ALA A 37 4.48 3.95 -1.87
C ALA A 37 4.35 2.62 -1.11
N PHE A 38 3.38 2.52 -0.19
CA PHE A 38 3.04 1.29 0.51
C PHE A 38 2.46 0.23 -0.44
N LEU A 39 1.48 0.60 -1.29
CA LEU A 39 0.92 -0.26 -2.33
C LEU A 39 2.00 -0.76 -3.30
N ASP A 40 2.90 0.13 -3.69
CA ASP A 40 4.02 -0.15 -4.57
C ASP A 40 5.05 -1.11 -3.92
N GLY A 41 5.11 -1.17 -2.59
CA GLY A 41 6.13 -1.94 -1.88
C GLY A 41 7.52 -1.30 -1.97
N ALA A 42 7.57 0.02 -2.10
CA ALA A 42 8.83 0.74 -2.35
C ALA A 42 9.85 0.53 -1.21
N ASP A 43 9.39 0.39 0.03
CA ASP A 43 10.19 0.02 1.19
C ASP A 43 10.80 -1.38 1.04
N ILE A 44 10.01 -2.38 0.65
CA ILE A 44 10.47 -3.75 0.46
C ILE A 44 11.49 -3.82 -0.68
N ARG A 45 11.22 -3.16 -1.81
CA ARG A 45 12.14 -3.13 -2.95
C ARG A 45 13.47 -2.48 -2.61
N ARG A 46 13.47 -1.38 -1.87
CA ARG A 46 14.71 -0.72 -1.42
C ARG A 46 15.55 -1.60 -0.49
N ALA A 47 14.89 -2.44 0.32
CA ALA A 47 15.56 -3.37 1.24
C ALA A 47 15.89 -4.74 0.60
N CYS A 48 15.47 -4.98 -0.65
CA CYS A 48 15.65 -6.26 -1.32
C CYS A 48 17.02 -6.36 -2.01
N GLY A 49 17.75 -7.42 -1.71
CA GLY A 49 19.02 -7.75 -2.35
C GLY A 49 19.55 -9.10 -1.89
N PRO A 50 20.76 -9.50 -2.32
CA PRO A 50 21.36 -10.75 -1.90
C PRO A 50 21.41 -10.89 -0.37
N GLY A 51 20.84 -11.97 0.17
CA GLY A 51 20.77 -12.23 1.61
C GLY A 51 19.60 -11.58 2.34
N SER A 52 18.77 -10.76 1.67
CA SER A 52 17.51 -10.28 2.24
C SER A 52 16.53 -11.43 2.44
N GLY A 53 15.81 -11.41 3.55
CA GLY A 53 14.78 -12.41 3.83
C GLY A 53 13.60 -12.32 2.88
N ASP A 54 13.01 -13.48 2.58
CA ASP A 54 11.78 -13.58 1.80
C ASP A 54 10.63 -12.89 2.52
N GLN A 55 9.96 -11.98 1.84
CA GLN A 55 8.81 -11.23 2.35
C GLN A 55 7.87 -10.84 1.20
N ALA A 56 6.58 -10.75 1.50
CA ALA A 56 5.56 -10.33 0.55
C ALA A 56 4.51 -9.44 1.23
N ARG A 57 4.08 -8.41 0.53
CA ARG A 57 2.90 -7.61 0.85
C ARG A 57 1.85 -7.85 -0.21
N MET A 58 0.67 -8.28 0.21
CA MET A 58 -0.49 -8.52 -0.65
C MET A 58 -1.58 -7.54 -0.20
N VAL A 59 -2.00 -6.64 -1.08
CA VAL A 59 -3.00 -5.62 -0.77
C VAL A 59 -4.22 -5.84 -1.65
N PHE A 60 -5.38 -5.97 -1.01
CA PHE A 60 -6.67 -6.02 -1.67
C PHE A 60 -7.40 -4.70 -1.51
N ASN A 61 -7.73 -4.07 -2.63
CA ASN A 61 -8.65 -2.95 -2.65
C ASN A 61 -10.06 -3.50 -2.85
N GLY A 62 -10.84 -3.51 -1.78
CA GLY A 62 -12.26 -3.84 -1.75
C GLY A 62 -13.12 -2.62 -2.05
N ARG A 63 -12.68 -1.77 -3.00
CA ARG A 63 -13.05 -0.36 -3.15
C ARG A 63 -12.54 0.47 -1.97
N TYR A 64 -11.77 1.49 -2.28
CA TYR A 64 -10.90 2.18 -1.32
C TYR A 64 -11.65 2.73 -0.10
N LEU A 65 -12.86 3.26 -0.33
CA LEU A 65 -13.71 3.82 0.70
C LEU A 65 -14.51 2.78 1.49
N ASP A 66 -14.67 1.57 0.95
CA ASP A 66 -15.47 0.51 1.56
C ASP A 66 -14.58 -0.38 2.42
N GLN A 67 -13.53 -0.93 1.82
CA GLN A 67 -12.60 -1.76 2.55
C GLN A 67 -11.29 -1.90 1.81
N VAL A 68 -10.19 -1.85 2.56
CA VAL A 68 -8.88 -2.26 2.06
C VAL A 68 -8.33 -3.29 3.02
N ARG A 69 -7.62 -4.30 2.50
CA ARG A 69 -6.92 -5.28 3.33
C ARG A 69 -5.46 -5.36 2.90
N ALA A 70 -4.56 -5.42 3.86
CA ALA A 70 -3.15 -5.66 3.60
C ALA A 70 -2.67 -6.87 4.42
N TYR A 71 -1.93 -7.74 3.75
CA TYR A 71 -1.35 -8.95 4.32
C TYR A 71 0.15 -8.89 4.11
N GLU A 72 0.92 -9.05 5.18
CA GLU A 72 2.37 -9.00 5.14
C GLU A 72 2.97 -10.31 5.66
N LEU A 73 3.54 -11.09 4.75
CA LEU A 73 4.36 -12.24 5.08
C LEU A 73 5.78 -11.75 5.35
N ARG A 74 6.28 -11.94 6.57
CA ARG A 74 7.63 -11.54 6.98
C ARG A 74 8.20 -12.42 8.07
N GLN A 75 9.50 -12.27 8.36
CA GLN A 75 10.12 -12.88 9.53
C GLN A 75 9.92 -11.97 10.76
N GLN A 76 9.53 -12.56 11.88
CA GLN A 76 9.43 -11.89 13.18
C GLN A 76 10.00 -12.82 14.26
N GLY A 77 11.07 -12.39 14.94
CA GLY A 77 11.71 -13.21 15.99
C GLY A 77 12.21 -14.56 15.49
N GLY A 78 12.60 -14.67 14.22
CA GLY A 78 13.07 -15.92 13.59
C GLY A 78 11.96 -16.88 13.13
N ALA A 79 10.68 -16.48 13.23
CA ALA A 79 9.56 -17.24 12.71
C ALA A 79 8.83 -16.47 11.61
N PRO A 80 8.31 -17.16 10.58
CA PRO A 80 7.46 -16.53 9.59
C PRO A 80 6.09 -16.22 10.18
N VAL A 81 5.62 -15.01 9.94
CA VAL A 81 4.30 -14.53 10.37
C VAL A 81 3.56 -13.94 9.18
N LEU A 82 2.23 -14.07 9.19
CA LEU A 82 1.33 -13.33 8.33
C LEU A 82 0.62 -12.30 9.19
N GLU A 83 0.96 -11.04 8.96
CA GLU A 83 0.30 -9.92 9.59
C GLU A 83 -0.85 -9.42 8.72
N THR A 84 -2.03 -9.24 9.30
CA THR A 84 -3.23 -8.80 8.58
C THR A 84 -3.72 -7.47 9.11
N HIS A 85 -3.96 -6.55 8.18
CA HIS A 85 -4.56 -5.23 8.41
C HIS A 85 -5.86 -5.13 7.62
N VAL A 86 -6.93 -4.71 8.28
CA VAL A 86 -8.24 -4.47 7.64
C VAL A 86 -8.64 -3.03 7.91
N PHE A 87 -8.85 -2.28 6.83
CA PHE A 87 -9.22 -0.88 6.84
C PHE A 87 -10.70 -0.77 6.42
N SER A 88 -11.55 -0.18 7.26
CA SER A 88 -13.00 0.00 7.02
C SER A 88 -13.40 1.48 6.92
N PRO A 89 -14.58 1.85 6.39
CA PRO A 89 -14.95 3.23 6.06
C PRO A 89 -14.95 4.17 7.27
N LEU A 90 -15.22 3.65 8.47
CA LEU A 90 -15.17 4.39 9.73
C LEU A 90 -13.73 4.81 10.12
N GLN A 91 -12.72 4.15 9.53
CA GLN A 91 -11.32 4.50 9.65
C GLN A 91 -10.85 5.42 8.51
N VAL A 92 -11.57 5.43 7.38
CA VAL A 92 -11.24 6.21 6.17
C VAL A 92 -11.67 7.69 6.21
N ASN A 93 -12.57 8.05 7.13
CA ASN A 93 -13.15 9.40 7.22
C ASN A 93 -12.60 10.25 8.38
N ARG A 94 -11.41 9.94 8.90
CA ARG A 94 -10.70 10.75 9.93
C ARG A 94 -9.38 11.25 9.35
N PRO A 95 -8.84 12.41 9.80
CA PRO A 95 -7.56 12.91 9.32
C PRO A 95 -6.47 11.85 9.52
N PHE A 96 -6.05 11.26 8.41
CA PHE A 96 -5.02 10.23 8.33
C PHE A 96 -3.64 10.85 8.48
N ASP A 97 -3.09 10.83 9.67
CA ASP A 97 -1.68 11.15 9.84
C ASP A 97 -0.84 9.88 9.65
N VAL A 98 0.12 9.93 8.72
CA VAL A 98 0.98 8.79 8.37
C VAL A 98 2.23 8.72 9.25
N GLU A 99 2.47 9.71 10.13
CA GLU A 99 3.33 9.52 11.32
C GLU A 99 2.70 8.55 12.33
N THR A 100 1.39 8.39 12.28
CA THR A 100 0.62 7.42 13.06
C THR A 100 0.13 6.25 12.21
N LEU A 101 0.96 5.73 11.31
CA LEU A 101 0.75 4.36 10.80
C LEU A 101 0.67 3.34 11.95
N GLY A 102 1.07 3.69 13.18
CA GLY A 102 0.83 2.91 14.39
C GLY A 102 -0.51 3.14 15.12
N GLU A 103 -1.18 4.29 14.95
CA GLU A 103 -2.46 4.60 15.64
C GLU A 103 -3.68 4.65 14.69
N VAL A 104 -3.46 4.78 13.38
CA VAL A 104 -4.45 4.53 12.30
C VAL A 104 -4.79 3.03 12.20
N MET A 105 -3.96 2.16 12.80
CA MET A 105 -4.19 0.73 13.10
C MET A 105 -5.29 0.52 14.16
N ARG A 106 -6.47 1.13 14.00
CA ARG A 106 -7.55 1.01 15.01
C ARG A 106 -8.15 -0.39 15.14
N GLY A 107 -7.74 -1.33 14.29
CA GLY A 107 -7.72 -2.75 14.62
C GLY A 107 -6.28 -3.14 14.91
N ARG A 108 -6.02 -3.78 16.06
CA ARG A 108 -4.72 -4.44 16.26
C ARG A 108 -4.50 -5.37 15.07
N PRO A 109 -3.36 -5.28 14.36
CA PRO A 109 -3.07 -6.28 13.35
C PRO A 109 -3.22 -7.67 13.97
N THR A 110 -3.85 -8.57 13.23
CA THR A 110 -3.81 -9.98 13.61
C THR A 110 -2.53 -10.55 13.04
N THR A 111 -1.69 -11.10 13.91
CA THR A 111 -0.43 -11.73 13.52
C THR A 111 -0.57 -13.21 13.76
N GLU A 112 -0.58 -13.98 12.68
CA GLU A 112 -0.62 -15.43 12.75
C GLU A 112 0.75 -16.01 12.42
N ARG A 113 1.23 -16.97 13.23
CA ARG A 113 2.50 -17.65 12.95
C ARG A 113 2.26 -18.76 11.94
N LEU A 114 2.99 -18.73 10.84
CA LEU A 114 2.91 -19.77 9.82
C LEU A 114 3.92 -20.88 10.13
N GLY A 115 3.50 -22.12 9.97
CA GLY A 115 4.44 -23.25 9.86
C GLY A 115 5.09 -23.26 8.48
N ARG A 116 6.18 -24.03 8.32
CA ARG A 116 6.89 -24.19 7.03
C ARG A 116 5.94 -24.54 5.88
N ALA A 117 5.06 -25.51 6.08
CA ALA A 117 4.08 -25.91 5.07
C ALA A 117 3.12 -24.78 4.67
N GLY A 118 2.74 -23.91 5.61
CA GLY A 118 1.88 -22.76 5.33
C GLY A 118 2.59 -21.70 4.49
N VAL A 119 3.85 -21.41 4.81
CA VAL A 119 4.71 -20.52 4.02
C VAL A 119 4.92 -21.07 2.61
N ASP A 120 5.26 -22.35 2.48
CA ASP A 120 5.45 -23.02 1.19
C ASP A 120 4.18 -22.97 0.34
N THR A 121 3.01 -23.22 0.96
CA THR A 121 1.70 -23.15 0.29
C THR A 121 1.39 -21.75 -0.20
N LEU A 122 1.63 -20.71 0.61
CA LEU A 122 1.38 -19.32 0.21
C LEU A 122 2.29 -18.91 -0.94
N TRP A 123 3.58 -19.26 -0.88
CA TRP A 123 4.50 -18.97 -1.97
C TRP A 123 4.18 -19.71 -3.26
N ALA A 124 3.67 -20.94 -3.17
CA ALA A 124 3.20 -21.70 -4.33
C ALA A 124 1.96 -21.05 -4.96
N ALA A 125 0.97 -20.65 -4.14
CA ALA A 125 -0.24 -19.98 -4.62
C ALA A 125 0.05 -18.61 -5.24
N LEU A 126 1.02 -17.85 -4.69
CA LEU A 126 1.52 -16.63 -5.32
C LEU A 126 2.15 -16.90 -6.70
N ALA A 127 2.94 -17.98 -6.82
CA ALA A 127 3.54 -18.38 -8.09
C ALA A 127 2.47 -18.76 -9.13
N GLU A 128 1.51 -19.59 -8.73
CA GLU A 128 0.40 -20.05 -9.58
C GLU A 128 -0.49 -18.89 -10.06
N SER A 129 -0.70 -17.91 -9.20
CA SER A 129 -1.44 -16.68 -9.53
C SER A 129 -0.66 -15.73 -10.45
N GLY A 130 0.63 -16.01 -10.73
CA GLY A 130 1.48 -15.21 -11.61
C GLY A 130 2.19 -14.04 -10.93
N ALA A 131 2.28 -13.99 -9.59
CA ALA A 131 2.86 -12.86 -8.86
C ALA A 131 4.33 -12.57 -9.19
N PHE A 132 5.04 -13.54 -9.78
CA PHE A 132 6.44 -13.42 -10.20
C PHE A 132 6.60 -13.18 -11.71
N ALA A 133 5.50 -13.09 -12.46
CA ALA A 133 5.53 -12.68 -13.86
C ALA A 133 5.80 -11.18 -13.98
N PRO A 134 6.30 -10.69 -15.13
CA PRO A 134 6.46 -9.26 -15.37
C PRO A 134 5.16 -8.49 -15.05
N PRO A 135 5.23 -7.31 -14.41
CA PRO A 135 4.03 -6.53 -14.12
C PRO A 135 3.19 -6.26 -15.38
N PRO A 136 1.84 -6.25 -15.26
CA PRO A 136 0.95 -5.98 -16.39
C PRO A 136 0.98 -4.48 -16.71
N LYS A 137 2.03 -4.05 -17.41
CA LYS A 137 2.27 -2.64 -17.76
C LYS A 137 1.06 -2.04 -18.49
N GLY A 138 0.65 -0.84 -18.05
CA GLY A 138 -0.50 -0.11 -18.61
C GLY A 138 -1.84 -0.50 -18.00
N LEU A 139 -1.87 -1.46 -17.05
CA LEU A 139 -3.06 -1.74 -16.27
C LEU A 139 -3.39 -0.56 -15.36
N TRP A 140 -4.64 -0.11 -15.39
CA TRP A 140 -5.14 0.94 -14.49
C TRP A 140 -5.80 0.33 -13.25
N LEU A 141 -5.45 0.87 -12.09
CA LEU A 141 -6.03 0.53 -10.79
C LEU A 141 -6.81 1.75 -10.29
N ASP A 142 -8.14 1.67 -10.37
CA ASP A 142 -9.03 2.70 -9.88
C ASP A 142 -9.39 2.45 -8.41
N SER A 143 -9.42 3.51 -7.60
CA SER A 143 -9.86 3.46 -6.21
C SER A 143 -11.22 2.78 -6.02
N GLU A 144 -12.10 2.82 -7.02
CA GLU A 144 -13.45 2.24 -6.97
C GLU A 144 -13.56 0.81 -7.51
N ASP A 145 -12.47 0.22 -7.98
CA ASP A 145 -12.44 -1.14 -8.51
C ASP A 145 -11.93 -2.15 -7.48
N PHE A 146 -12.28 -3.41 -7.70
CA PHE A 146 -11.64 -4.50 -6.96
C PHE A 146 -10.31 -4.84 -7.61
N TYR A 147 -9.23 -4.78 -6.84
CA TYR A 147 -7.93 -5.17 -7.34
C TYR A 147 -7.05 -5.78 -6.25
N TRP A 148 -6.10 -6.59 -6.68
CA TRP A 148 -4.98 -7.04 -5.87
C TRP A 148 -3.70 -6.40 -6.38
N VAL A 149 -2.85 -5.98 -5.44
CA VAL A 149 -1.45 -5.65 -5.69
C VAL A 149 -0.60 -6.54 -4.81
N VAL A 150 0.44 -7.11 -5.39
CA VAL A 150 1.41 -7.93 -4.68
C VAL A 150 2.79 -7.38 -4.95
N SER A 151 3.58 -7.21 -3.90
CA SER A 151 4.97 -6.75 -3.98
C SER A 151 5.80 -7.51 -2.95
N GLY A 152 7.09 -7.69 -3.22
CA GLY A 152 7.93 -8.38 -2.25
C GLY A 152 9.38 -8.55 -2.66
N CYS A 153 10.08 -9.32 -1.84
CA CYS A 153 11.43 -9.80 -2.08
C CYS A 153 11.45 -11.31 -1.91
N ARG A 154 12.01 -12.03 -2.88
CA ARG A 154 12.18 -13.47 -2.81
C ARG A 154 13.52 -13.88 -3.38
N ALA A 155 14.31 -14.63 -2.61
CA ALA A 155 15.67 -15.01 -2.97
C ALA A 155 16.55 -13.82 -3.41
N GLY A 156 16.34 -12.66 -2.77
CA GLY A 156 17.05 -11.40 -3.09
C GLY A 156 16.62 -10.70 -4.38
N ALA A 157 15.56 -11.18 -5.05
CA ALA A 157 14.95 -10.52 -6.20
C ALA A 157 13.62 -9.87 -5.82
N GLY A 158 13.46 -8.59 -6.17
CA GLY A 158 12.20 -7.88 -5.98
C GLY A 158 11.16 -8.33 -7.01
N PHE A 159 9.89 -8.36 -6.60
CA PHE A 159 8.77 -8.62 -7.50
C PHE A 159 7.61 -7.66 -7.22
N PHE A 160 6.80 -7.44 -8.26
CA PHE A 160 5.59 -6.65 -8.21
C PHE A 160 4.61 -7.22 -9.25
N HIS A 161 3.32 -7.28 -8.92
CA HIS A 161 2.26 -7.61 -9.87
C HIS A 161 0.91 -7.07 -9.38
N ALA A 162 -0.04 -6.94 -10.29
CA ALA A 162 -1.39 -6.50 -9.94
C ALA A 162 -2.45 -7.19 -10.82
N TRP A 163 -3.67 -7.25 -10.31
CA TRP A 163 -4.82 -7.81 -11.02
C TRP A 163 -6.05 -6.96 -10.71
N VAL A 164 -6.85 -6.65 -11.72
CA VAL A 164 -8.12 -5.92 -11.56
C VAL A 164 -9.30 -6.82 -11.89
N HIS A 165 -10.40 -6.64 -11.18
CA HIS A 165 -11.67 -7.27 -11.49
C HIS A 165 -12.53 -6.36 -12.39
N PRO A 166 -13.28 -6.92 -13.36
CA PRO A 166 -13.25 -8.31 -13.77
C PRO A 166 -12.09 -8.56 -14.74
N SER A 167 -11.33 -9.63 -14.52
CA SER A 167 -10.37 -10.15 -15.52
C SER A 167 -10.13 -11.65 -15.31
N PRO A 168 -9.71 -12.40 -16.34
CA PRO A 168 -9.32 -13.80 -16.18
C PRO A 168 -8.20 -13.99 -15.15
N GLY A 169 -7.23 -13.07 -15.10
CA GLY A 169 -6.15 -13.12 -14.12
C GLY A 169 -6.63 -12.94 -12.69
N PHE A 170 -7.58 -12.03 -12.45
CA PHE A 170 -8.19 -11.85 -11.13
C PHE A 170 -9.05 -13.06 -10.73
N ALA A 171 -9.82 -13.63 -11.66
CA ALA A 171 -10.66 -14.80 -11.41
C ALA A 171 -9.85 -16.07 -11.14
N GLY A 172 -8.62 -16.16 -11.66
CA GLY A 172 -7.70 -17.28 -11.48
C GLY A 172 -6.80 -17.20 -10.24
N LEU A 173 -6.98 -16.20 -9.36
CA LEU A 173 -6.14 -16.04 -8.18
C LEU A 173 -6.38 -17.17 -7.16
N THR A 174 -5.30 -17.84 -6.74
CA THR A 174 -5.37 -18.93 -5.75
C THR A 174 -4.88 -18.54 -4.36
N PHE A 175 -3.99 -17.54 -4.27
CA PHE A 175 -3.46 -17.09 -2.97
C PHE A 175 -4.51 -16.48 -2.01
N PRO A 176 -5.59 -15.82 -2.46
CA PRO A 176 -6.60 -15.29 -1.53
C PRO A 176 -7.23 -16.38 -0.66
N GLU A 177 -7.44 -17.58 -1.20
CA GLU A 177 -7.96 -18.71 -0.43
C GLU A 177 -6.99 -19.22 0.63
N VAL A 178 -5.68 -19.14 0.36
CA VAL A 178 -4.64 -19.51 1.33
C VAL A 178 -4.61 -18.49 2.47
N ILE A 179 -4.58 -17.19 2.15
CA ILE A 179 -4.61 -16.11 3.14
C ILE A 179 -5.81 -16.24 4.07
N ARG A 180 -7.00 -16.49 3.50
CA ARG A 180 -8.26 -16.59 4.26
C ARG A 180 -8.25 -17.69 5.34
N ARG A 181 -7.38 -18.71 5.22
CA ARG A 181 -7.22 -19.76 6.26
C ARG A 181 -6.49 -19.26 7.51
N TYR A 182 -5.68 -18.21 7.36
CA TYR A 182 -4.86 -17.62 8.42
C TYR A 182 -5.44 -16.31 8.94
N GLU A 183 -6.35 -15.70 8.19
CA GLU A 183 -6.99 -14.46 8.60
C GLU A 183 -7.94 -14.68 9.78
N GLN A 184 -7.72 -13.92 10.86
CA GLN A 184 -8.50 -13.99 12.09
C GLN A 184 -9.43 -12.78 12.26
N SER A 185 -9.56 -11.93 11.25
CA SER A 185 -10.50 -10.80 11.28
C SER A 185 -11.94 -11.30 11.28
N ASP A 186 -12.76 -10.70 12.14
CA ASP A 186 -14.22 -10.88 12.18
C ASP A 186 -14.96 -10.04 11.11
N ILE A 187 -14.22 -9.23 10.34
CA ILE A 187 -14.77 -8.39 9.29
C ILE A 187 -14.90 -9.23 8.02
N ALA A 188 -16.11 -9.33 7.47
CA ALA A 188 -16.36 -10.01 6.20
C ALA A 188 -15.64 -9.33 5.02
N TRP A 189 -15.13 -10.15 4.10
CA TRP A 189 -14.62 -9.66 2.82
C TRP A 189 -15.74 -9.04 2.00
N PRO A 190 -15.47 -7.99 1.21
CA PRO A 190 -16.45 -7.39 0.35
C PRO A 190 -16.75 -8.34 -0.81
N SER A 191 -18.01 -8.43 -1.20
CA SER A 191 -18.42 -9.24 -2.35
C SER A 191 -18.09 -8.53 -3.65
N VAL A 192 -17.27 -9.15 -4.51
CA VAL A 192 -16.93 -8.60 -5.84
C VAL A 192 -18.15 -8.56 -6.78
N ASP A 193 -19.17 -9.37 -6.50
CA ASP A 193 -20.39 -9.49 -7.30
C ASP A 193 -21.48 -8.46 -6.92
N MET A 194 -21.31 -7.72 -5.83
CA MET A 194 -22.34 -6.80 -5.38
C MET A 194 -22.42 -5.58 -6.35
N PRO A 195 -23.61 -5.25 -6.90
CA PRO A 195 -23.80 -4.18 -7.89
C PRO A 195 -23.36 -2.80 -7.37
N ARG A 196 -22.62 -2.01 -8.16
CA ARG A 196 -22.02 -0.71 -7.75
C ARG A 196 -23.01 0.29 -7.14
N ASP A 197 -24.25 0.28 -7.58
CA ASP A 197 -25.35 1.14 -7.12
C ASP A 197 -25.95 0.75 -5.76
N LEU A 198 -25.73 -0.48 -5.31
CA LEU A 198 -26.19 -0.97 -3.99
C LEU A 198 -25.17 -0.75 -2.89
N TRP A 199 -24.00 -0.17 -3.19
CA TRP A 199 -22.97 0.08 -2.19
C TRP A 199 -23.32 1.31 -1.40
N ARG A 200 -23.06 1.21 -0.09
CA ARG A 200 -23.36 2.25 0.89
C ARG A 200 -22.92 3.59 0.33
N GLN A 201 -23.86 4.51 0.18
CA GLN A 201 -23.57 5.93 0.16
C GLN A 201 -22.77 6.19 1.44
N SER A 202 -21.44 6.24 1.32
CA SER A 202 -20.63 6.81 2.37
C SER A 202 -21.19 8.21 2.59
N ASP A 203 -21.39 8.61 3.85
CA ASP A 203 -21.90 9.95 4.23
C ASP A 203 -20.96 11.11 3.77
N ILE A 204 -19.93 10.77 2.98
CA ILE A 204 -18.99 11.67 2.34
C ILE A 204 -19.68 12.30 1.13
N ARG A 205 -19.71 13.64 1.12
CA ARG A 205 -20.16 14.42 -0.04
C ARG A 205 -19.34 14.02 -1.26
N GLU A 206 -19.98 13.90 -2.42
CA GLU A 206 -19.36 13.44 -3.68
C GLU A 206 -18.05 14.20 -4.03
N GLY A 207 -17.96 15.50 -3.71
CA GLY A 207 -16.75 16.32 -3.92
C GLY A 207 -15.62 16.16 -2.89
N GLU A 208 -15.82 15.37 -1.83
CA GLU A 208 -14.83 15.12 -0.76
C GLU A 208 -14.27 13.68 -0.80
N ARG A 209 -14.74 12.86 -1.75
CA ARG A 209 -14.28 11.48 -1.88
C ARG A 209 -12.87 11.43 -2.49
N PRO A 210 -11.88 10.81 -1.83
CA PRO A 210 -10.58 10.56 -2.44
C PRO A 210 -10.74 9.55 -3.58
N HIS A 211 -10.74 10.07 -4.81
CA HIS A 211 -10.62 9.27 -6.02
C HIS A 211 -9.18 9.29 -6.50
N PHE A 212 -8.65 8.13 -6.84
CA PHE A 212 -7.35 8.03 -7.48
C PHE A 212 -7.37 6.94 -8.54
N ARG A 213 -6.48 7.11 -9.52
CA ARG A 213 -6.22 6.14 -10.56
C ARG A 213 -4.71 6.00 -10.70
N LEU A 214 -4.24 4.75 -10.65
CA LEU A 214 -2.82 4.41 -10.66
C LEU A 214 -2.52 3.55 -11.89
N GLU A 215 -1.40 3.81 -12.57
CA GLU A 215 -0.97 2.98 -13.70
C GLU A 215 0.09 1.98 -13.24
N VAL A 216 -0.01 0.72 -13.68
CA VAL A 216 1.06 -0.25 -13.49
C VAL A 216 2.19 0.02 -14.48
N GLY A 217 3.38 0.30 -13.95
CA GLY A 217 4.63 0.47 -14.68
C GLY A 217 5.40 -0.83 -14.89
N ARG A 218 6.70 -0.68 -15.17
CA ARG A 218 7.61 -1.81 -15.44
C ARG A 218 8.02 -2.54 -14.16
N ASP A 219 8.09 -1.80 -13.06
CA ASP A 219 8.75 -2.17 -11.80
C ASP A 219 7.92 -1.76 -10.57
N GLY A 220 6.68 -1.31 -10.78
CA GLY A 220 5.84 -0.75 -9.74
C GLY A 220 4.74 0.16 -10.28
N ILE A 221 4.19 1.00 -9.42
CA ILE A 221 3.12 1.96 -9.75
C ILE A 221 3.71 3.26 -10.33
N ARG A 222 3.10 3.77 -11.41
CA ARG A 222 3.33 5.09 -12.00
C ARG A 222 2.13 6.01 -11.72
N ARG A 223 2.44 7.29 -11.56
CA ARG A 223 1.48 8.38 -11.29
C ARG A 223 1.52 9.36 -12.45
#